data_AF-A0AAX1IJ46-F1
#
_entry.id   AF-A0AAX1IJ46-F1
#
_cell.length_a   1.000
_cell.length_b   1.000
_cell.length_c   1.000
_cell.angle_alpha   90.00
_cell.angle_beta   90.00
_cell.angle_gamma   90.00
#
_symmetry.space_group_name_H-M   'P 1'
#
loop_
_entity.id
_entity.type
_entity.pdbx_description
1 polymer ?
#
loop_
_entity_poly.entity_id
_entity_poly.type
_entity_poly.pdbx_seq_one_letter_code
_entity_poly.pdbx_strand_id
1 'polypeptide(L)'
;MRLRRCASLMFEPREAVTLDLRAMLAGHAEMDSQISWVALAAHLDQPLPVDAEERQLLGELSAHRWSEPPADASPAMLARLVEQGLLLTDPPSEVGHQLRDEALRRSQWWPLAALAHRHARWQAVDSVEDMRRQGLDTAAGLRQRLGPPPPVVQPMQGDYQPLPRIEEAAFDALLARRTTCRNFDPQRALPLPLLAQVLQRTLMAHAVQKVERDTEFLKKNVPSGGGLHPTEGFLLVQNVEGLAPGLYHYHPVQHAVLPLPSPPPQALPALARRMLSGQAWFADAPALLVLAPRYDRCFWKYRNHAKAHRAVTLDVGHISQLLYLCATERGLAAFVTAAINDADVDRAFGFDGIGQSAMAICGLGWRSATLDTAEFDPAGRVTAGDDR
;
A
#
# COMPACT_ATOMS: atom_id res chain seq x y z
N MET A 1 3.70 -30.07 24.97
CA MET A 1 3.21 -28.97 24.09
C MET A 1 3.99 -29.09 22.81
N ARG A 2 3.33 -29.31 21.68
CA ARG A 2 4.04 -29.48 20.41
C ARG A 2 4.39 -28.13 19.82
N LEU A 3 5.51 -28.05 19.11
CA LEU A 3 6.07 -26.84 18.52
C LEU A 3 6.22 -26.97 17.01
N ARG A 4 6.16 -25.84 16.33
CA ARG A 4 6.65 -25.64 14.96
C ARG A 4 7.09 -24.19 14.81
N ARG A 5 7.93 -23.88 13.82
CA ARG A 5 8.24 -22.48 13.50
C ARG A 5 7.18 -21.84 12.60
N CYS A 6 7.19 -20.52 12.55
CA CYS A 6 6.35 -19.75 11.62
C CYS A 6 6.61 -20.11 10.14
N ALA A 7 5.65 -19.80 9.28
CA ALA A 7 5.63 -20.22 7.88
C ALA A 7 6.75 -19.60 7.05
N SER A 8 7.01 -18.31 7.28
CA SER A 8 8.01 -17.50 6.59
C SER A 8 8.99 -16.99 7.64
N LEU A 9 10.27 -17.28 7.44
CA LEU A 9 11.35 -16.86 8.33
C LEU A 9 12.60 -16.56 7.50
N MET A 10 13.18 -15.39 7.71
CA MET A 10 14.45 -14.97 7.13
C MET A 10 15.32 -14.37 8.22
N PHE A 11 16.62 -14.65 8.18
CA PHE A 11 17.59 -14.04 9.08
C PHE A 11 18.43 -13.03 8.32
N GLU A 12 18.56 -11.83 8.87
CA GLU A 12 19.32 -10.73 8.31
C GLU A 12 20.39 -10.30 9.33
N PRO A 13 21.68 -10.33 8.97
CA PRO A 13 22.72 -9.69 9.77
C PRO A 13 22.63 -8.17 9.57
N ARG A 14 22.67 -7.42 10.68
CA ARG A 14 22.70 -5.96 10.70
C ARG A 14 23.93 -5.48 11.43
N GLU A 15 24.65 -4.57 10.79
CA GLU A 15 25.82 -3.92 11.36
C GLU A 15 25.44 -2.51 11.82
N ALA A 16 25.65 -2.23 13.11
CA ALA A 16 25.53 -0.90 13.66
C ALA A 16 26.93 -0.39 13.98
N VAL A 17 27.26 0.78 13.44
CA VAL A 17 28.50 1.47 13.76
C VAL A 17 28.19 2.53 14.82
N THR A 18 28.76 2.37 16.01
CA THR A 18 28.58 3.30 17.13
C THR A 18 29.92 3.93 17.51
N LEU A 19 29.86 5.08 18.18
CA LEU A 19 31.06 5.64 18.82
C LEU A 19 31.38 4.79 20.04
N ASP A 20 32.62 4.34 20.16
CA ASP A 20 33.08 3.69 21.38
C ASP A 20 33.13 4.73 22.51
N LEU A 21 32.13 4.67 23.39
CA LEU A 21 32.02 5.57 24.53
C LEU A 21 33.22 5.45 25.47
N ARG A 22 33.88 4.29 25.56
CA ARG A 22 35.08 4.12 26.40
C ARG A 22 36.28 4.83 25.79
N ALA A 23 36.52 4.64 24.49
CA ALA A 23 37.55 5.39 23.78
C ALA A 23 37.30 6.90 23.87
N MET A 24 36.04 7.32 23.71
CA MET A 24 35.62 8.72 23.78
C MET A 24 35.88 9.34 25.16
N LEU A 25 35.55 8.60 26.23
CA LEU A 25 35.88 9.01 27.61
C LEU A 25 37.39 9.03 27.89
N ALA A 26 38.18 8.25 27.14
CA ALA A 26 39.63 8.26 27.18
C ALA A 26 40.26 9.33 26.26
N GLY A 27 39.45 10.19 25.62
CA GLY A 27 39.93 11.27 24.75
C GLY A 27 40.22 10.87 23.30
N HIS A 28 39.82 9.67 22.87
CA HIS A 28 40.03 9.14 21.52
C HIS A 28 38.67 8.97 20.83
N ALA A 29 38.57 9.27 19.54
CA ALA A 29 37.37 8.98 18.77
C ALA A 29 37.58 7.69 17.98
N GLU A 30 37.03 6.58 18.49
CA GLU A 30 37.04 5.29 17.82
C GLU A 30 35.61 4.85 17.49
N MET A 31 35.47 4.15 16.36
CA MET A 31 34.20 3.56 15.95
C MET A 31 34.23 2.06 16.29
N ASP A 32 33.17 1.59 16.94
CA ASP A 32 32.92 0.17 17.17
C ASP A 32 31.83 -0.32 16.21
N SER A 33 32.01 -1.54 15.69
CA SER A 33 31.07 -2.18 14.77
C SER A 33 30.49 -3.42 15.43
N GLN A 34 29.19 -3.38 15.74
CA GLN A 34 28.49 -4.52 16.32
C GLN A 34 27.56 -5.15 15.28
N ILE A 35 27.80 -6.44 15.00
CA ILE A 35 26.88 -7.25 14.19
C ILE A 35 25.83 -7.86 15.11
N SER A 36 24.58 -7.60 14.80
CA SER A 36 23.41 -8.23 15.40
C SER A 36 22.62 -8.99 14.33
N TRP A 37 21.79 -9.93 14.74
CA TRP A 37 20.93 -10.67 13.82
C TRP A 37 19.47 -10.39 14.13
N VAL A 38 18.68 -10.26 13.08
CA VAL A 38 17.23 -10.14 13.20
C VAL A 38 16.53 -11.23 12.40
N ALA A 39 15.41 -11.71 12.94
CA ALA A 39 14.45 -12.57 12.28
C ALA A 39 13.32 -11.72 11.67
N LEU A 40 13.05 -11.93 10.40
CA LEU A 40 11.91 -11.38 9.69
C LEU A 40 10.92 -12.49 9.39
N ALA A 41 9.65 -12.26 9.76
CA ALA A 41 8.55 -13.15 9.41
C ALA A 41 7.39 -12.34 8.84
N ALA A 42 6.71 -12.89 7.84
CA ALA A 42 5.70 -12.15 7.08
C ALA A 42 4.37 -11.96 7.83
N HIS A 43 4.16 -12.64 8.96
CA HIS A 43 3.00 -12.43 9.84
C HIS A 43 3.29 -11.47 11.00
N LEU A 44 4.53 -10.98 11.11
CA LEU A 44 4.98 -10.03 12.14
C LEU A 44 5.14 -8.64 11.53
N ASP A 45 4.77 -7.61 12.30
CA ASP A 45 4.85 -6.21 11.85
C ASP A 45 6.26 -5.62 11.92
N GLN A 46 7.17 -6.25 12.67
CA GLN A 46 8.53 -5.77 12.84
C GLN A 46 9.54 -6.93 12.86
N PRO A 47 10.79 -6.70 12.42
CA PRO A 47 11.90 -7.62 12.63
C PRO A 47 12.18 -7.78 14.14
N LEU A 48 12.60 -8.98 14.55
CA LEU A 48 12.90 -9.29 15.94
C LEU A 48 14.37 -9.69 16.11
N PRO A 49 15.10 -9.16 17.11
CA PRO A 49 16.47 -9.58 17.38
C PRO A 49 16.51 -11.06 17.78
N VAL A 50 17.51 -11.78 17.28
CA VAL A 50 17.73 -13.20 17.60
C VAL A 50 19.20 -13.51 17.84
N ASP A 51 19.48 -14.32 18.85
CA ASP A 51 20.83 -14.80 19.14
C ASP A 51 21.20 -16.06 18.32
N ALA A 52 22.40 -16.59 18.52
CA ALA A 52 22.89 -17.74 17.76
C ALA A 52 22.13 -19.04 18.07
N GLU A 53 21.76 -19.27 19.33
CA GLU A 53 21.04 -20.45 19.78
C GLU A 53 19.61 -20.44 19.22
N GLU A 54 18.96 -19.28 19.24
CA GLU A 54 17.63 -19.09 18.66
C GLU A 54 17.61 -19.34 17.16
N ARG A 55 18.59 -18.79 16.42
CA ARG A 55 18.70 -19.03 14.98
C ARG A 55 18.89 -20.51 14.66
N GLN A 56 19.74 -21.20 15.42
CA GLN A 56 19.99 -22.63 15.24
C GLN A 56 18.70 -23.43 15.47
N LEU A 57 18.04 -23.21 16.61
CA LEU A 57 16.79 -23.88 16.96
C LEU A 57 15.70 -23.65 15.91
N LEU A 58 15.50 -22.40 15.49
CA LEU A 58 14.54 -22.04 14.46
C LEU A 58 14.89 -22.63 13.09
N GLY A 59 16.18 -22.84 12.79
CA GLY A 59 16.63 -23.50 11.56
C GLY A 59 16.31 -24.99 11.51
N GLU A 60 16.30 -25.66 12.67
CA GLU A 60 16.05 -27.11 12.79
C GLU A 60 14.58 -27.49 12.85
N LEU A 61 13.73 -26.59 13.36
CA LEU A 61 12.29 -26.85 13.50
C LEU A 61 11.56 -26.78 12.15
N SER A 62 10.55 -27.65 11.98
CA SER A 62 9.71 -27.65 10.78
C SER A 62 8.76 -26.45 10.77
N ALA A 63 8.58 -25.82 9.61
CA ALA A 63 7.48 -24.87 9.42
C ALA A 63 6.12 -25.56 9.24
N HIS A 64 6.09 -26.87 8.98
CA HIS A 64 4.88 -27.58 8.57
C HIS A 64 4.41 -28.62 9.59
N ARG A 65 5.34 -29.37 10.17
CA ARG A 65 5.06 -30.46 11.10
C ARG A 65 5.18 -29.98 12.54
N TRP A 66 4.24 -30.40 13.37
CA TRP A 66 4.33 -30.29 14.83
C TRP A 66 5.28 -31.35 15.37
N SER A 67 6.18 -30.97 16.27
CA SER A 67 7.12 -31.87 16.96
C SER A 67 7.18 -31.56 18.45
N GLU A 68 7.69 -32.49 19.26
CA GLU A 68 8.05 -32.17 20.64
C GLU A 68 9.21 -31.16 20.67
N PRO A 69 9.35 -30.35 21.74
CA PRO A 69 10.50 -29.47 21.90
C PRO A 69 11.81 -30.27 21.93
N PRO A 70 12.91 -29.76 21.35
CA PRO A 70 14.23 -30.38 21.50
C PRO A 70 14.60 -30.50 22.98
N ALA A 71 15.20 -31.63 23.37
CA ALA A 71 15.46 -31.95 24.78
C ALA A 71 16.45 -30.99 25.45
N ASP A 72 17.33 -30.38 24.65
CA ASP A 72 18.36 -29.42 25.02
C ASP A 72 17.91 -27.95 24.92
N ALA A 73 16.70 -27.68 24.41
CA ALA A 73 16.20 -26.32 24.28
C ALA A 73 15.81 -25.72 25.64
N SER A 74 16.37 -24.54 25.95
CA SER A 74 16.03 -23.77 27.14
C SER A 74 14.52 -23.41 27.18
N PRO A 75 13.78 -23.74 28.27
CA PRO A 75 12.37 -23.37 28.40
C PRO A 75 12.11 -21.87 28.30
N ALA A 76 13.04 -21.04 28.79
CA ALA A 76 12.93 -19.58 28.73
C ALA A 76 13.07 -19.07 27.29
N MET A 77 14.00 -19.65 26.51
CA MET A 77 14.14 -19.35 25.08
C MET A 77 12.88 -19.74 24.31
N LEU A 78 12.33 -20.93 24.56
CA LEU A 78 11.10 -21.40 23.91
C LEU A 78 9.92 -20.47 24.20
N ALA A 79 9.74 -20.07 25.47
CA ALA A 79 8.69 -19.14 25.86
C ALA A 79 8.82 -17.79 25.14
N ARG A 80 10.04 -17.23 25.10
CA ARG A 80 10.33 -15.98 24.39
C ARG A 80 10.00 -16.06 22.91
N LEU A 81 10.43 -17.13 22.22
CA LEU A 81 10.17 -17.31 20.80
C LEU A 81 8.68 -17.54 20.47
N VAL A 82 7.92 -18.15 21.39
CA VAL A 82 6.46 -18.29 21.28
C VAL A 82 5.77 -16.94 21.46
N GLU A 83 6.16 -16.18 22.48
CA GLU A 83 5.64 -14.82 22.73
C GLU A 83 5.90 -13.89 21.54
N GLN A 84 7.09 -14.01 20.92
CA GLN A 84 7.49 -13.30 19.72
C GLN A 84 6.81 -13.78 18.43
N GLY A 85 6.14 -14.93 18.47
CA GLY A 85 5.49 -15.54 17.30
C GLY A 85 6.44 -16.12 16.26
N LEU A 86 7.72 -16.34 16.59
CA LEU A 86 8.68 -17.06 15.75
C LEU A 86 8.50 -18.58 15.89
N LEU A 87 8.06 -19.02 17.08
CA LEU A 87 7.53 -20.36 17.33
C LEU A 87 6.02 -20.32 17.58
N LEU A 88 5.35 -21.41 17.22
CA LEU A 88 3.93 -21.63 17.42
C LEU A 88 3.73 -22.91 18.21
N THR A 89 2.58 -23.03 18.89
CA THR A 89 2.29 -24.14 19.80
C THR A 89 1.00 -24.89 19.43
N ASP A 90 0.92 -26.15 19.82
CA ASP A 90 -0.29 -26.95 19.78
C ASP A 90 -0.52 -27.61 21.15
N PRO A 91 -1.59 -27.21 21.90
CA PRO A 91 -2.64 -26.25 21.51
C PRO A 91 -2.12 -24.81 21.33
N PRO A 92 -2.86 -23.95 20.59
CA PRO A 92 -2.45 -22.58 20.29
C PRO A 92 -2.24 -21.75 21.55
N SER A 93 -1.19 -20.94 21.56
CA SER A 93 -0.96 -19.93 22.61
C SER A 93 -2.02 -18.83 22.53
N GLU A 94 -2.29 -18.14 23.64
CA GLU A 94 -3.19 -16.97 23.66
C GLU A 94 -2.68 -15.79 22.81
N VAL A 95 -1.40 -15.83 22.41
CA VAL A 95 -0.77 -14.82 21.59
C VAL A 95 -1.27 -14.92 20.14
N GLY A 96 -1.94 -13.86 19.65
CA GLY A 96 -2.63 -13.82 18.35
C GLY A 96 -1.76 -13.99 17.08
N HIS A 97 -0.46 -14.30 17.22
CA HIS A 97 0.44 -14.54 16.10
C HIS A 97 0.05 -15.77 15.28
N GLN A 98 -0.49 -16.80 15.91
CA GLN A 98 -0.87 -18.03 15.22
C GLN A 98 -1.96 -17.80 14.17
N LEU A 99 -2.96 -16.97 14.47
CA LEU A 99 -4.03 -16.64 13.51
C LEU A 99 -3.48 -15.93 12.27
N ARG A 100 -2.49 -15.05 12.44
CA ARG A 100 -1.84 -14.34 11.32
C ARG A 100 -0.94 -15.26 10.49
N ASP A 101 -0.19 -16.14 11.15
CA ASP A 101 0.61 -17.16 10.46
C ASP A 101 -0.28 -18.12 9.65
N GLU A 102 -1.43 -18.51 10.19
CA GLU A 102 -2.41 -19.32 9.48
C GLU A 102 -3.05 -18.58 8.31
N ALA A 103 -3.36 -17.29 8.46
CA ALA A 103 -3.84 -16.46 7.35
C ALA A 103 -2.81 -16.42 6.22
N LEU A 104 -1.53 -16.19 6.54
CA LEU A 104 -0.42 -16.20 5.57
C LEU A 104 -0.34 -17.54 4.82
N ARG A 105 -0.45 -18.66 5.54
CA ARG A 105 -0.45 -20.01 4.92
C ARG A 105 -1.64 -20.21 4.00
N ARG A 106 -2.84 -19.77 4.40
CA ARG A 106 -4.06 -19.89 3.57
C ARG A 106 -3.96 -19.05 2.30
N SER A 107 -3.37 -17.86 2.38
CA SER A 107 -3.24 -16.94 1.25
C SER A 107 -2.23 -17.39 0.19
N GLN A 108 -1.35 -18.36 0.48
CA GLN A 108 -0.40 -18.93 -0.51
C GLN A 108 0.54 -17.89 -1.14
N TRP A 109 1.02 -16.95 -0.32
CA TRP A 109 1.99 -15.96 -0.75
C TRP A 109 3.33 -16.59 -1.16
N TRP A 110 3.99 -16.00 -2.15
CA TRP A 110 5.43 -16.19 -2.29
C TRP A 110 6.16 -15.52 -1.11
N PRO A 111 7.02 -16.22 -0.34
CA PRO A 111 7.52 -15.73 0.94
C PRO A 111 8.21 -14.36 0.90
N LEU A 112 9.03 -14.09 -0.11
CA LEU A 112 9.74 -12.81 -0.24
C LEU A 112 8.80 -11.65 -0.56
N ALA A 113 7.73 -11.87 -1.34
CA ALA A 113 6.72 -10.85 -1.56
C ALA A 113 5.89 -10.60 -0.28
N ALA A 114 5.61 -11.64 0.51
CA ALA A 114 4.92 -11.46 1.78
C ALA A 114 5.75 -10.66 2.79
N LEU A 115 7.05 -10.94 2.86
CA LEU A 115 7.99 -10.18 3.69
C LEU A 115 8.05 -8.72 3.23
N ALA A 116 8.25 -8.48 1.94
CA ALA A 116 8.28 -7.12 1.39
C ALA A 116 6.97 -6.37 1.63
N HIS A 117 5.82 -7.00 1.38
CA HIS A 117 4.50 -6.44 1.66
C HIS A 117 4.35 -6.09 3.14
N ARG A 118 4.61 -7.03 4.04
CA ARG A 118 4.36 -6.82 5.47
C ARG A 118 5.27 -5.75 6.06
N HIS A 119 6.56 -5.78 5.74
CA HIS A 119 7.58 -4.89 6.34
C HIS A 119 7.68 -3.53 5.65
N ALA A 120 7.00 -3.31 4.52
CA ALA A 120 6.89 -1.99 3.88
C ALA A 120 5.68 -1.18 4.35
N ARG A 121 4.74 -1.77 5.10
CA ARG A 121 3.52 -1.09 5.55
C ARG A 121 3.84 0.01 6.55
N TRP A 122 3.26 1.19 6.33
CA TRP A 122 3.41 2.30 7.26
C TRP A 122 2.29 2.33 8.29
N GLN A 123 2.63 2.83 9.48
CA GLN A 123 1.70 3.11 10.56
C GLN A 123 2.09 4.42 11.22
N ALA A 124 1.13 5.34 11.36
CA ALA A 124 1.32 6.63 12.01
C ALA A 124 2.53 7.43 11.47
N VAL A 125 2.92 7.23 10.21
CA VAL A 125 3.98 7.99 9.55
C VAL A 125 3.40 9.30 9.03
N ASP A 126 4.07 10.42 9.30
CA ASP A 126 3.85 11.70 8.62
C ASP A 126 5.01 11.95 7.64
N SER A 127 4.87 11.41 6.43
CA SER A 127 5.92 11.44 5.42
C SER A 127 6.25 12.86 4.97
N VAL A 128 5.27 13.77 5.01
CA VAL A 128 5.45 15.17 4.63
C VAL A 128 6.31 15.90 5.66
N GLU A 129 6.02 15.72 6.95
CA GLU A 129 6.81 16.32 8.01
C GLU A 129 8.23 15.75 8.07
N ASP A 130 8.38 14.44 7.87
CA ASP A 130 9.70 13.80 7.79
C ASP A 130 10.54 14.33 6.63
N MET A 131 9.93 14.57 5.45
CA MET A 131 10.60 15.20 4.31
C MET A 131 11.02 16.64 4.61
N ARG A 132 10.13 17.44 5.23
CA ARG A 132 10.44 18.83 5.63
C ARG A 132 11.60 18.89 6.62
N ARG A 133 11.59 18.05 7.65
CA ARG A 133 12.66 17.98 8.66
C ARG A 133 14.03 17.68 8.04
N GLN A 134 14.05 16.90 6.96
CA GLN A 134 15.27 16.55 6.23
C GLN A 134 15.63 17.59 5.14
N GLY A 135 14.74 18.55 4.84
CA GLY A 135 14.88 19.51 3.75
C GLY A 135 14.75 18.84 2.37
N LEU A 136 13.89 17.84 2.24
CA LEU A 136 13.67 17.04 1.03
C LEU A 136 12.30 17.30 0.38
N ASP A 137 11.53 18.26 0.90
CA ASP A 137 10.18 18.61 0.45
C ASP A 137 10.15 19.53 -0.79
N THR A 138 11.31 20.03 -1.21
CA THR A 138 11.46 20.85 -2.44
C THR A 138 12.50 20.26 -3.39
N ALA A 139 12.37 20.53 -4.69
CA ALA A 139 13.35 20.08 -5.68
C ALA A 139 14.76 20.65 -5.42
N ALA A 140 14.86 21.89 -4.94
CA ALA A 140 16.12 22.51 -4.56
C ALA A 140 16.75 21.81 -3.35
N GLY A 141 15.95 21.50 -2.32
CA GLY A 141 16.38 20.76 -1.13
C GLY A 141 16.84 19.35 -1.46
N LEU A 142 16.06 18.62 -2.28
CA LEU A 142 16.43 17.31 -2.81
C LEU A 142 17.78 17.37 -3.54
N ARG A 143 17.97 18.34 -4.43
CA ARG A 143 19.24 18.51 -5.15
C ARG A 143 20.40 18.80 -4.21
N GLN A 144 20.20 19.65 -3.22
CA GLN A 144 21.24 20.02 -2.26
C GLN A 144 21.66 18.83 -1.38
N ARG A 145 20.70 18.00 -0.95
CA ARG A 145 20.92 16.86 -0.04
C ARG A 145 21.37 15.59 -0.75
N LEU A 146 20.79 15.29 -1.91
CA LEU A 146 20.94 14.02 -2.62
C LEU A 146 21.75 14.14 -3.92
N GLY A 147 22.11 15.37 -4.33
CA GLY A 147 22.74 15.63 -5.61
C GLY A 147 21.74 15.73 -6.77
N PRO A 148 22.23 15.94 -8.01
CA PRO A 148 21.37 15.95 -9.19
C PRO A 148 20.67 14.59 -9.39
N PRO A 149 19.40 14.58 -9.86
CA PRO A 149 18.77 13.33 -10.28
C PRO A 149 19.50 12.76 -11.51
N PRO A 150 19.37 11.44 -11.79
CA PRO A 150 19.76 10.86 -13.06
C PRO A 150 19.11 11.58 -14.26
N PRO A 151 19.67 11.46 -15.47
CA PRO A 151 19.09 12.05 -16.68
C PRO A 151 17.61 11.64 -16.88
N VAL A 152 16.78 12.58 -17.32
CA VAL A 152 15.33 12.37 -17.56
C VAL A 152 15.05 11.25 -18.57
N VAL A 153 15.97 11.07 -19.52
CA VAL A 153 15.99 9.98 -20.50
C VAL A 153 17.42 9.48 -20.55
N GLN A 154 17.61 8.16 -20.43
CA GLN A 154 18.92 7.55 -20.63
C GLN A 154 19.30 7.66 -22.11
N PRO A 155 20.34 8.44 -22.48
CA PRO A 155 20.77 8.52 -23.87
C PRO A 155 21.36 7.17 -24.29
N MET A 156 20.96 6.70 -25.47
CA MET A 156 21.52 5.52 -26.11
C MET A 156 22.34 5.97 -27.31
N GLN A 157 23.53 5.40 -27.48
CA GLN A 157 24.34 5.68 -28.66
C GLN A 157 23.67 5.07 -29.91
N GLY A 158 23.60 5.85 -30.98
CA GLY A 158 23.05 5.43 -32.26
C GLY A 158 22.24 6.54 -32.94
N ASP A 159 21.82 6.26 -34.17
CA ASP A 159 20.96 7.15 -34.94
C ASP A 159 19.49 6.89 -34.59
N TYR A 160 18.81 7.91 -34.09
CA TYR A 160 17.39 7.82 -33.75
C TYR A 160 16.54 7.91 -35.02
N GLN A 161 15.71 6.89 -35.26
CA GLN A 161 14.67 6.94 -36.28
C GLN A 161 13.48 7.76 -35.76
N PRO A 162 13.15 8.94 -36.32
CA PRO A 162 11.98 9.70 -35.90
C PRO A 162 10.70 8.95 -36.29
N LEU A 163 9.72 8.95 -35.37
CA LEU A 163 8.36 8.44 -35.61
C LEU A 163 7.44 9.58 -36.07
N PRO A 164 6.45 9.32 -36.95
CA PRO A 164 5.49 10.33 -37.37
C PRO A 164 4.63 10.79 -36.19
N ARG A 165 4.35 12.09 -36.13
CA ARG A 165 3.40 12.66 -35.18
C ARG A 165 1.99 12.55 -35.74
N ILE A 166 1.03 12.25 -34.88
CA ILE A 166 -0.40 12.20 -35.20
C ILE A 166 -1.03 13.58 -35.02
N GLU A 167 -2.18 13.81 -35.63
CA GLU A 167 -3.04 14.95 -35.31
C GLU A 167 -3.81 14.69 -34.00
N GLU A 168 -3.91 15.70 -33.14
CA GLU A 168 -4.59 15.60 -31.85
C GLU A 168 -6.11 15.45 -32.04
N ALA A 169 -6.72 14.47 -31.37
CA ALA A 169 -8.16 14.28 -31.28
C ALA A 169 -8.70 14.64 -29.89
N ALA A 170 -10.02 14.52 -29.70
CA ALA A 170 -10.67 14.79 -28.41
C ALA A 170 -10.12 13.93 -27.26
N PHE A 171 -9.67 12.70 -27.57
CA PHE A 171 -9.05 11.83 -26.58
C PHE A 171 -7.66 12.35 -26.17
N ASP A 172 -6.86 12.87 -27.09
CA ASP A 172 -5.55 13.47 -26.78
C ASP A 172 -5.72 14.73 -25.92
N ALA A 173 -6.75 15.54 -26.19
CA ALA A 173 -7.09 16.69 -25.35
C ALA A 173 -7.49 16.26 -23.92
N LEU A 174 -8.18 15.13 -23.77
CA LEU A 174 -8.49 14.54 -22.46
C LEU A 174 -7.21 14.07 -21.74
N LEU A 175 -6.31 13.38 -22.44
CA LEU A 175 -5.02 12.94 -21.90
C LEU A 175 -4.17 14.12 -21.43
N ALA A 176 -4.14 15.20 -22.21
CA ALA A 176 -3.38 16.42 -21.90
C ALA A 176 -3.94 17.18 -20.69
N ARG A 177 -5.26 17.15 -20.47
CA ARG A 177 -5.93 17.75 -19.30
C ARG A 177 -5.84 16.91 -18.03
N ARG A 178 -5.50 15.63 -18.15
CA ARG A 178 -5.37 14.75 -17.00
C ARG A 178 -4.15 15.19 -16.18
N THR A 179 -4.38 15.63 -14.95
CA THR A 179 -3.34 16.03 -13.99
C THR A 179 -3.64 15.48 -12.61
N THR A 180 -2.61 15.39 -11.77
CA THR A 180 -2.75 15.06 -10.35
C THR A 180 -3.13 16.32 -9.59
N CYS A 181 -4.34 16.34 -9.02
CA CYS A 181 -4.84 17.47 -8.25
C CYS A 181 -4.34 17.41 -6.81
N ARG A 182 -3.86 18.56 -6.31
CA ARG A 182 -3.47 18.79 -4.91
C ARG A 182 -4.29 19.93 -4.28
N ASN A 183 -5.24 20.52 -4.99
CA ASN A 183 -6.07 21.59 -4.45
C ASN A 183 -7.53 21.21 -4.63
N PHE A 184 -8.08 20.44 -3.68
CA PHE A 184 -9.50 20.12 -3.67
C PHE A 184 -10.31 21.23 -3.01
N ASP A 185 -11.52 21.46 -3.48
CA ASP A 185 -12.49 22.33 -2.81
C ASP A 185 -13.27 21.51 -1.76
N PRO A 186 -13.01 21.69 -0.45
CA PRO A 186 -13.69 20.91 0.59
C PRO A 186 -15.14 21.34 0.80
N GLN A 187 -15.51 22.56 0.38
CA GLN A 187 -16.85 23.11 0.61
C GLN A 187 -17.84 22.61 -0.43
N ARG A 188 -17.36 22.28 -1.64
CA ARG A 188 -18.22 21.81 -2.72
C ARG A 188 -18.47 20.31 -2.65
N ALA A 189 -19.70 19.94 -2.35
CA ALA A 189 -20.14 18.54 -2.34
C ALA A 189 -19.98 17.89 -3.71
N LEU A 190 -19.61 16.61 -3.72
CA LEU A 190 -19.60 15.77 -4.93
C LEU A 190 -20.99 15.13 -5.11
N PRO A 191 -21.71 15.38 -6.22
CA PRO A 191 -22.97 14.70 -6.48
C PRO A 191 -22.78 13.17 -6.57
N LEU A 192 -23.59 12.39 -5.83
CA LEU A 192 -23.55 10.92 -5.90
C LEU A 192 -23.62 10.36 -7.34
N PRO A 193 -24.42 10.89 -8.28
CA PRO A 193 -24.41 10.39 -9.66
C PRO A 193 -23.04 10.46 -10.36
N LEU A 194 -22.23 11.49 -10.05
CA LEU A 194 -20.88 11.61 -10.60
C LEU A 194 -19.93 10.60 -9.97
N LEU A 195 -19.99 10.42 -8.65
CA LEU A 195 -19.23 9.37 -7.96
C LEU A 195 -19.59 7.98 -8.50
N ALA A 196 -20.88 7.67 -8.57
CA ALA A 196 -21.40 6.40 -9.07
C ALA A 196 -20.92 6.12 -10.50
N GLN A 197 -20.96 7.11 -11.38
CA GLN A 197 -20.48 6.95 -12.76
C GLN A 197 -18.98 6.63 -12.83
N VAL A 198 -18.15 7.27 -12.01
CA VAL A 198 -16.71 6.94 -11.95
C VAL A 198 -16.53 5.51 -11.46
N LEU A 199 -17.18 5.11 -10.36
CA LEU A 199 -17.12 3.74 -9.83
C LEU A 199 -17.66 2.70 -10.82
N GLN A 200 -18.69 3.05 -11.58
CA GLN A 200 -19.26 2.20 -12.62
C GLN A 200 -18.22 1.88 -13.68
N ARG A 201 -17.51 2.90 -14.16
CA ARG A 201 -16.52 2.73 -15.23
C ARG A 201 -15.25 2.04 -14.74
N THR A 202 -14.84 2.27 -13.50
CA THR A 202 -13.55 1.80 -12.97
C THR A 202 -13.62 0.43 -12.29
N LEU A 203 -14.71 0.12 -11.59
CA LEU A 203 -14.79 -1.04 -10.69
C LEU A 203 -15.96 -1.99 -10.96
N MET A 204 -17.04 -1.54 -11.59
CA MET A 204 -18.21 -2.40 -11.86
C MET A 204 -17.83 -3.58 -12.77
N ALA A 205 -18.44 -4.73 -12.48
CA ALA A 205 -18.44 -5.87 -13.39
C ALA A 205 -19.56 -5.70 -14.42
N HIS A 206 -19.21 -5.78 -15.70
CA HIS A 206 -20.16 -5.77 -16.83
C HIS A 206 -20.72 -7.15 -17.12
N ALA A 207 -20.00 -8.20 -16.73
CA ALA A 207 -20.48 -9.57 -16.79
C ALA A 207 -19.81 -10.41 -15.70
N VAL A 208 -20.52 -11.47 -15.29
CA VAL A 208 -19.99 -12.55 -14.46
C VAL A 208 -19.99 -13.81 -15.31
N GLN A 209 -18.81 -14.36 -15.57
CA GLN A 209 -18.65 -15.62 -16.27
C GLN A 209 -18.48 -16.74 -15.26
N LYS A 210 -19.49 -17.62 -15.14
CA LYS A 210 -19.39 -18.85 -14.35
C LYS A 210 -18.78 -19.94 -15.24
N VAL A 211 -17.61 -20.44 -14.85
CA VAL A 211 -16.92 -21.53 -15.57
C VAL A 211 -17.27 -22.88 -14.94
N GLU A 212 -17.33 -22.93 -13.62
CA GLU A 212 -17.78 -24.08 -12.83
C GLU A 212 -18.64 -23.61 -11.64
N ARG A 213 -19.08 -24.55 -10.79
CA ARG A 213 -20.05 -24.30 -9.70
C ARG A 213 -19.65 -23.17 -8.75
N ASP A 214 -18.37 -23.08 -8.41
CA ASP A 214 -17.78 -22.14 -7.45
C ASP A 214 -16.69 -21.26 -8.08
N THR A 215 -16.56 -21.30 -9.40
CA THR A 215 -15.50 -20.61 -10.14
C THR A 215 -16.13 -19.58 -11.09
N GLU A 216 -16.12 -18.33 -10.65
CA GLU A 216 -16.64 -17.18 -11.38
C GLU A 216 -15.52 -16.18 -11.73
N PHE A 217 -15.63 -15.50 -12.87
CA PHE A 217 -14.72 -14.42 -13.28
C PHE A 217 -15.53 -13.17 -13.65
N LEU A 218 -14.93 -12.00 -13.47
CA LEU A 218 -15.56 -10.72 -13.78
C LEU A 218 -15.01 -10.19 -15.11
N LYS A 219 -15.88 -9.60 -15.92
CA LYS A 219 -15.46 -8.73 -17.04
C LYS A 219 -15.58 -7.28 -16.60
N LYS A 220 -14.47 -6.56 -16.51
CA LYS A 220 -14.42 -5.11 -16.24
C LYS A 220 -13.79 -4.34 -17.40
N ASN A 221 -13.80 -3.01 -17.32
CA ASN A 221 -13.15 -2.12 -18.29
C ASN A 221 -11.63 -2.08 -18.14
N VAL A 222 -11.13 -2.34 -16.93
CA VAL A 222 -9.69 -2.46 -16.66
C VAL A 222 -9.22 -3.89 -16.90
N PRO A 223 -8.00 -4.11 -17.41
CA PRO A 223 -7.42 -5.45 -17.45
C PRO A 223 -7.01 -5.93 -16.05
N SER A 224 -6.93 -7.24 -15.87
CA SER A 224 -6.45 -7.86 -14.64
C SER A 224 -5.62 -9.12 -14.94
N GLY A 225 -4.55 -9.34 -14.18
CA GLY A 225 -3.72 -10.54 -14.29
C GLY A 225 -4.56 -11.82 -14.23
N GLY A 226 -4.58 -12.57 -15.33
CA GLY A 226 -5.36 -13.81 -15.44
C GLY A 226 -6.89 -13.63 -15.36
N GLY A 227 -7.41 -12.39 -15.47
CA GLY A 227 -8.83 -12.06 -15.37
C GLY A 227 -9.42 -12.19 -13.97
N LEU A 228 -8.59 -12.15 -12.92
CA LEU A 228 -9.01 -12.50 -11.56
C LEU A 228 -9.73 -11.37 -10.81
N HIS A 229 -9.40 -10.12 -11.16
CA HIS A 229 -9.92 -8.90 -10.54
C HIS A 229 -9.90 -8.91 -9.01
N PRO A 230 -8.71 -9.09 -8.37
CA PRO A 230 -8.60 -9.21 -6.92
C PRO A 230 -8.85 -7.91 -6.16
N THR A 231 -8.75 -6.75 -6.82
CA THR A 231 -8.88 -5.44 -6.17
C THR A 231 -10.34 -5.07 -5.92
N GLU A 232 -10.68 -4.90 -4.64
CA GLU A 232 -11.95 -4.35 -4.17
C GLU A 232 -11.81 -2.84 -3.88
N GLY A 233 -12.94 -2.13 -3.93
CA GLY A 233 -13.00 -0.69 -3.72
C GLY A 233 -13.71 -0.36 -2.41
N PHE A 234 -13.05 0.41 -1.56
CA PHE A 234 -13.62 0.92 -0.31
C PHE A 234 -13.57 2.44 -0.32
N LEU A 235 -14.55 3.09 0.29
CA LEU A 235 -14.67 4.55 0.27
C LEU A 235 -14.58 5.10 1.68
N LEU A 236 -13.81 6.17 1.85
CA LEU A 236 -14.02 7.15 2.91
C LEU A 236 -14.75 8.34 2.27
N VAL A 237 -15.99 8.55 2.67
CA VAL A 237 -16.90 9.58 2.17
C VAL A 237 -16.93 10.74 3.15
N GLN A 238 -16.60 11.94 2.71
CA GLN A 238 -16.57 13.15 3.53
C GLN A 238 -17.69 14.13 3.16
N ASN A 239 -17.85 14.40 1.86
CA ASN A 239 -18.80 15.40 1.37
C ASN A 239 -19.39 14.99 0.00
N VAL A 240 -20.25 13.96 0.02
CA VAL A 240 -20.96 13.46 -1.17
C VAL A 240 -22.45 13.69 -0.99
N GLU A 241 -23.07 14.45 -1.90
CA GLU A 241 -24.51 14.70 -1.86
C GLU A 241 -25.29 13.41 -2.08
N GLY A 242 -26.22 13.09 -1.18
CA GLY A 242 -27.00 11.85 -1.24
C GLY A 242 -26.33 10.63 -0.59
N LEU A 243 -25.17 10.79 0.05
CA LEU A 243 -24.50 9.74 0.80
C LEU A 243 -23.97 10.29 2.13
N ALA A 244 -24.31 9.66 3.26
CA ALA A 244 -23.85 10.11 4.56
C ALA A 244 -22.31 10.02 4.67
N PRO A 245 -21.64 10.92 5.39
CA PRO A 245 -20.20 10.78 5.66
C PRO A 245 -19.92 9.49 6.43
N GLY A 246 -18.91 8.73 6.00
CA GLY A 246 -18.54 7.47 6.63
C GLY A 246 -17.69 6.56 5.76
N LEU A 247 -17.53 5.32 6.21
CA LEU A 247 -16.79 4.28 5.50
C LEU A 247 -17.75 3.35 4.74
N TYR A 248 -17.38 2.95 3.52
CA TYR A 248 -18.21 2.10 2.66
C TYR A 248 -17.39 1.04 1.93
N HIS A 249 -18.02 -0.09 1.63
CA HIS A 249 -17.53 -1.07 0.65
C HIS A 249 -18.35 -0.95 -0.65
N TYR A 250 -17.69 -0.89 -1.80
CA TYR A 250 -18.35 -0.87 -3.11
C TYR A 250 -18.52 -2.29 -3.66
N HIS A 251 -19.77 -2.70 -3.90
CA HIS A 251 -20.10 -4.00 -4.50
C HIS A 251 -20.05 -3.92 -6.04
N PRO A 252 -19.10 -4.59 -6.72
CA PRO A 252 -18.87 -4.38 -8.15
C PRO A 252 -19.95 -5.00 -9.05
N VAL A 253 -20.65 -6.04 -8.61
CA VAL A 253 -21.75 -6.65 -9.39
C VAL A 253 -23.08 -5.92 -9.21
N GLN A 254 -23.44 -5.60 -7.97
CA GLN A 254 -24.70 -4.89 -7.66
C GLN A 254 -24.65 -3.40 -7.99
N HIS A 255 -23.45 -2.85 -8.24
CA HIS A 255 -23.22 -1.41 -8.40
C HIS A 255 -23.83 -0.61 -7.23
N ALA A 256 -23.44 -0.99 -6.01
CA ALA A 256 -23.98 -0.46 -4.77
C ALA A 256 -22.86 -0.20 -3.76
N VAL A 257 -23.12 0.65 -2.77
CA VAL A 257 -22.24 0.86 -1.61
C VAL A 257 -22.91 0.33 -0.36
N LEU A 258 -22.14 -0.36 0.48
CA LEU A 258 -22.55 -0.86 1.78
C LEU A 258 -21.87 -0.01 2.87
N PRO A 259 -22.61 0.64 3.78
CA PRO A 259 -22.02 1.33 4.92
C PRO A 259 -21.31 0.34 5.85
N LEU A 260 -20.14 0.73 6.32
CA LEU A 260 -19.32 -0.03 7.26
C LEU A 260 -19.29 0.66 8.63
N PRO A 261 -18.86 -0.04 9.70
CA PRO A 261 -18.51 0.61 10.96
C PRO A 261 -17.56 1.77 10.69
N SER A 262 -17.94 2.96 11.13
CA SER A 262 -17.24 4.21 10.84
C SER A 262 -17.09 5.01 12.13
N PRO A 263 -15.98 5.74 12.30
CA PRO A 263 -15.93 6.80 13.31
C PRO A 263 -16.97 7.88 13.00
N PRO A 264 -17.30 8.73 13.98
CA PRO A 264 -18.29 9.78 13.77
C PRO A 264 -17.79 10.80 12.74
N PRO A 265 -18.68 11.49 11.99
CA PRO A 265 -18.30 12.33 10.85
C PRO A 265 -17.19 13.34 11.10
N GLN A 266 -17.15 13.96 12.29
CA GLN A 266 -16.14 14.95 12.69
C GLN A 266 -14.72 14.38 12.79
N ALA A 267 -14.56 13.06 12.89
CA ALA A 267 -13.26 12.39 12.95
C ALA A 267 -12.74 11.96 11.58
N LEU A 268 -13.57 12.00 10.53
CA LEU A 268 -13.19 11.55 9.18
C LEU A 268 -12.04 12.35 8.56
N PRO A 269 -11.97 13.70 8.68
CA PRO A 269 -10.83 14.45 8.13
C PRO A 269 -9.49 14.05 8.76
N ALA A 270 -9.48 13.83 10.07
CA ALA A 270 -8.28 13.36 10.79
C ALA A 270 -7.90 11.94 10.38
N LEU A 271 -8.88 11.07 10.15
CA LEU A 271 -8.65 9.72 9.62
C LEU A 271 -8.09 9.78 8.18
N ALA A 272 -8.68 10.59 7.30
CA ALA A 272 -8.22 10.78 5.93
C ALA A 272 -6.75 11.23 5.89
N ARG A 273 -6.39 12.26 6.67
CA ARG A 273 -5.00 12.74 6.78
C ARG A 273 -4.04 11.67 7.28
N ARG A 274 -4.47 10.87 8.26
CA ARG A 274 -3.68 9.73 8.78
C ARG A 274 -3.48 8.68 7.70
N MET A 275 -4.54 8.25 7.02
CA MET A 275 -4.47 7.27 5.93
C MET A 275 -3.51 7.72 4.81
N LEU A 276 -3.44 9.03 4.54
CA LEU A 276 -2.60 9.63 3.51
C LEU A 276 -1.19 10.04 3.98
N SER A 277 -0.75 9.56 5.15
CA SER A 277 0.59 9.83 5.70
C SER A 277 0.98 11.32 5.72
N GLY A 278 0.04 12.16 6.17
CA GLY A 278 0.29 13.60 6.36
C GLY A 278 0.08 14.46 5.11
N GLN A 279 -0.25 13.88 3.95
CA GLN A 279 -0.52 14.61 2.70
C GLN A 279 -1.86 15.35 2.75
N ALA A 280 -1.89 16.47 3.47
CA ALA A 280 -3.10 17.25 3.75
C ALA A 280 -3.84 17.72 2.48
N TRP A 281 -3.10 18.09 1.44
CA TRP A 281 -3.64 18.52 0.14
C TRP A 281 -4.49 17.46 -0.59
N PHE A 282 -4.31 16.18 -0.26
CA PHE A 282 -5.14 15.09 -0.75
C PHE A 282 -6.32 14.77 0.17
N ALA A 283 -6.20 15.10 1.46
CA ALA A 283 -7.19 14.75 2.49
C ALA A 283 -8.51 15.53 2.32
N ASP A 284 -8.50 16.66 1.63
CA ASP A 284 -9.69 17.50 1.39
C ASP A 284 -10.61 16.96 0.29
N ALA A 285 -10.22 15.88 -0.41
CA ALA A 285 -11.07 15.30 -1.43
C ALA A 285 -12.40 14.76 -0.81
N PRO A 286 -13.57 15.10 -1.39
CA PRO A 286 -14.88 14.72 -0.84
C PRO A 286 -15.11 13.21 -0.77
N ALA A 287 -14.42 12.42 -1.61
CA ALA A 287 -14.39 10.97 -1.55
C ALA A 287 -12.98 10.43 -1.80
N LEU A 288 -12.55 9.52 -0.92
CA LEU A 288 -11.32 8.74 -1.07
C LEU A 288 -11.67 7.29 -1.37
N LEU A 289 -11.18 6.77 -2.51
CA LEU A 289 -11.29 5.38 -2.90
C LEU A 289 -10.01 4.64 -2.51
N VAL A 290 -10.11 3.79 -1.49
CA VAL A 290 -9.09 2.82 -1.11
C VAL A 290 -9.18 1.61 -2.05
N LEU A 291 -8.09 1.32 -2.75
CA LEU A 291 -7.94 0.13 -3.57
C LEU A 291 -7.26 -0.94 -2.71
N ALA A 292 -8.04 -1.97 -2.35
CA ALA A 292 -7.64 -3.01 -1.40
C ALA A 292 -7.71 -4.40 -2.05
N PRO A 293 -6.59 -4.92 -2.57
CA PRO A 293 -6.53 -6.27 -3.12
C PRO A 293 -6.83 -7.37 -2.11
N ARG A 294 -7.66 -8.31 -2.52
CA ARG A 294 -7.79 -9.63 -1.92
C ARG A 294 -6.76 -10.57 -2.52
N TYR A 295 -5.66 -10.79 -1.79
CA TYR A 295 -4.52 -11.53 -2.27
C TYR A 295 -4.83 -13.01 -2.50
N ASP A 296 -5.68 -13.60 -1.65
CA ASP A 296 -6.19 -14.97 -1.79
C ASP A 296 -6.85 -15.21 -3.15
N ARG A 297 -7.60 -14.24 -3.67
CA ARG A 297 -8.26 -14.29 -4.98
C ARG A 297 -7.25 -14.40 -6.13
N CYS A 298 -6.16 -13.66 -6.06
CA CYS A 298 -5.09 -13.73 -7.07
C CYS A 298 -4.28 -15.02 -6.92
N PHE A 299 -3.92 -15.34 -5.68
CA PHE A 299 -2.99 -16.42 -5.38
C PHE A 299 -3.65 -17.79 -5.43
N TRP A 300 -4.99 -17.89 -5.41
CA TRP A 300 -5.68 -19.14 -5.74
C TRP A 300 -5.16 -19.77 -7.04
N LYS A 301 -4.92 -18.96 -8.09
CA LYS A 301 -4.31 -19.37 -9.35
C LYS A 301 -2.79 -19.28 -9.32
N TYR A 302 -2.23 -18.20 -8.78
CA TYR A 302 -0.79 -17.91 -8.78
C TYR A 302 -0.11 -18.19 -7.42
N ARG A 303 -0.35 -19.38 -6.86
CA ARG A 303 0.14 -19.80 -5.54
C ARG A 303 1.66 -19.77 -5.49
N ASN A 304 2.23 -19.18 -4.44
CA ASN A 304 3.66 -19.12 -4.19
C ASN A 304 4.48 -18.57 -5.39
N HIS A 305 3.85 -17.80 -6.28
CA HIS A 305 4.46 -17.36 -7.53
C HIS A 305 5.04 -15.95 -7.41
N ALA A 306 6.34 -15.80 -7.72
CA ALA A 306 7.07 -14.54 -7.52
C ALA A 306 6.51 -13.32 -8.28
N LYS A 307 5.75 -13.55 -9.36
CA LYS A 307 5.12 -12.46 -10.15
C LYS A 307 3.70 -12.08 -9.70
N ALA A 308 3.09 -12.84 -8.77
CA ALA A 308 1.69 -12.65 -8.45
C ALA A 308 1.40 -11.29 -7.82
N HIS A 309 2.23 -10.87 -6.85
CA HIS A 309 2.13 -9.54 -6.23
C HIS A 309 2.30 -8.40 -7.26
N ARG A 310 3.23 -8.56 -8.21
CA ARG A 310 3.44 -7.58 -9.30
C ARG A 310 2.19 -7.44 -10.19
N ALA A 311 1.52 -8.55 -10.50
CA ALA A 311 0.28 -8.50 -11.27
C ALA A 311 -0.82 -7.73 -10.51
N VAL A 312 -0.93 -7.92 -9.19
CA VAL A 312 -1.85 -7.16 -8.34
C VAL A 312 -1.53 -5.66 -8.36
N THR A 313 -0.24 -5.29 -8.28
CA THR A 313 0.18 -3.87 -8.38
C THR A 313 -0.21 -3.24 -9.73
N LEU A 314 -0.06 -3.97 -10.83
CA LEU A 314 -0.49 -3.49 -12.15
C LEU A 314 -2.01 -3.27 -12.20
N ASP A 315 -2.80 -4.20 -11.63
CA ASP A 315 -4.26 -4.08 -11.58
C ASP A 315 -4.70 -2.78 -10.88
N VAL A 316 -4.05 -2.41 -9.78
CA VAL A 316 -4.29 -1.14 -9.08
C VAL A 316 -3.95 0.06 -9.97
N GLY A 317 -2.82 0.02 -10.69
CA GLY A 317 -2.43 1.06 -11.64
C GLY A 317 -3.41 1.24 -12.81
N HIS A 318 -3.96 0.15 -13.33
CA HIS A 318 -4.99 0.19 -14.37
C HIS A 318 -6.27 0.88 -13.88
N ILE A 319 -6.70 0.57 -12.66
CA ILE A 319 -7.85 1.20 -12.02
C ILE A 319 -7.61 2.69 -11.81
N SER A 320 -6.45 3.08 -11.26
CA SER A 320 -6.15 4.48 -11.00
C SER A 320 -6.10 5.31 -12.28
N GLN A 321 -5.53 4.79 -13.37
CA GLN A 321 -5.49 5.51 -14.63
C GLN A 321 -6.87 5.71 -15.24
N LEU A 322 -7.74 4.68 -15.22
CA LEU A 322 -9.11 4.84 -15.71
C LEU A 322 -9.91 5.81 -14.84
N LEU A 323 -9.67 5.81 -13.52
CA LEU A 323 -10.27 6.77 -12.60
C LEU A 323 -9.88 8.21 -12.95
N TYR A 324 -8.61 8.48 -13.22
CA TYR A 324 -8.14 9.78 -13.69
C TYR A 324 -8.87 10.24 -14.95
N LEU A 325 -8.99 9.37 -15.95
CA LEU A 325 -9.63 9.71 -17.22
C LEU A 325 -11.13 9.98 -17.04
N CYS A 326 -11.82 9.16 -16.24
CA CYS A 326 -13.25 9.35 -15.95
C CYS A 326 -13.50 10.65 -15.16
N ALA A 327 -12.66 10.95 -14.17
CA ALA A 327 -12.74 12.19 -13.41
C ALA A 327 -12.51 13.40 -14.34
N THR A 328 -11.43 13.37 -15.13
CA THR A 328 -11.07 14.46 -16.04
C THR A 328 -12.17 14.69 -17.09
N GLU A 329 -12.75 13.64 -17.68
CA GLU A 329 -13.87 13.75 -18.63
C GLU A 329 -15.06 14.50 -18.01
N ARG A 330 -15.32 14.30 -16.71
CA ARG A 330 -16.40 14.93 -15.96
C ARG A 330 -16.07 16.29 -15.36
N GLY A 331 -14.88 16.82 -15.65
CA GLY A 331 -14.39 18.07 -15.06
C GLY A 331 -14.06 17.96 -13.57
N LEU A 332 -13.95 16.74 -13.04
CA LEU A 332 -13.49 16.47 -11.69
C LEU A 332 -11.96 16.42 -11.65
N ALA A 333 -11.44 16.70 -10.47
CA ALA A 333 -10.07 16.46 -10.07
C ALA A 333 -9.92 15.04 -9.51
N ALA A 334 -8.71 14.50 -9.64
CA ALA A 334 -8.34 13.22 -9.03
C ALA A 334 -6.88 13.21 -8.58
N PHE A 335 -6.56 12.28 -7.69
CA PHE A 335 -5.18 11.88 -7.38
C PHE A 335 -5.09 10.37 -7.21
N VAL A 336 -3.85 9.85 -7.15
CA VAL A 336 -3.52 8.52 -6.60
C VAL A 336 -2.23 8.63 -5.80
N THR A 337 -2.14 7.92 -4.68
CA THR A 337 -0.92 7.78 -3.87
C THR A 337 -0.78 6.36 -3.33
N ALA A 338 0.45 5.88 -3.28
CA ALA A 338 0.86 4.69 -2.54
C ALA A 338 1.63 5.05 -1.24
N ALA A 339 1.94 6.33 -1.02
CA ALA A 339 2.43 6.82 0.27
C ALA A 339 1.25 6.93 1.23
N ILE A 340 0.90 5.81 1.86
CA ILE A 340 -0.26 5.67 2.74
C ILE A 340 0.15 4.97 4.03
N ASN A 341 -0.59 5.19 5.11
CA ASN A 341 -0.44 4.38 6.32
C ASN A 341 -1.30 3.12 6.20
N ASP A 342 -0.82 2.11 5.48
CA ASP A 342 -1.57 0.87 5.19
C ASP A 342 -2.12 0.22 6.47
N ALA A 343 -1.35 0.21 7.56
CA ALA A 343 -1.79 -0.38 8.82
C ALA A 343 -2.94 0.37 9.49
N ASP A 344 -3.00 1.69 9.31
CA ASP A 344 -4.12 2.52 9.79
C ASP A 344 -5.35 2.36 8.88
N VAL A 345 -5.14 2.26 7.56
CA VAL A 345 -6.21 1.98 6.58
C VAL A 345 -6.81 0.60 6.84
N ASP A 346 -5.97 -0.42 6.97
CA ASP A 346 -6.39 -1.80 7.23
C ASP A 346 -7.22 -1.88 8.52
N ARG A 347 -6.81 -1.18 9.57
CA ARG A 347 -7.57 -1.11 10.82
C ARG A 347 -8.93 -0.43 10.66
N ALA A 348 -8.99 0.67 9.90
CA ALA A 348 -10.23 1.40 9.67
C ALA A 348 -11.27 0.57 8.90
N PHE A 349 -10.83 -0.26 7.96
CA PHE A 349 -11.71 -1.09 7.13
C PHE A 349 -11.80 -2.56 7.58
N GLY A 350 -11.08 -2.96 8.62
CA GLY A 350 -11.11 -4.31 9.19
C GLY A 350 -10.33 -5.36 8.38
N PHE A 351 -9.29 -4.96 7.67
CA PHE A 351 -8.41 -5.85 6.92
C PHE A 351 -7.36 -6.50 7.82
N ASP A 352 -6.96 -7.73 7.50
CA ASP A 352 -5.95 -8.50 8.26
C ASP A 352 -4.49 -8.14 7.88
N GLY A 353 -4.31 -7.40 6.78
CA GLY A 353 -3.02 -7.01 6.24
C GLY A 353 -2.25 -8.14 5.53
N ILE A 354 -2.89 -9.30 5.30
CA ILE A 354 -2.28 -10.50 4.69
C ILE A 354 -3.17 -11.09 3.60
N GLY A 355 -4.43 -11.40 3.92
CA GLY A 355 -5.44 -11.82 2.96
C GLY A 355 -6.01 -10.65 2.18
N GLN A 356 -6.18 -9.50 2.84
CA GLN A 356 -6.57 -8.23 2.23
C GLN A 356 -5.79 -7.08 2.88
N SER A 357 -5.39 -6.10 2.10
CA SER A 357 -4.71 -4.89 2.60
C SER A 357 -4.89 -3.76 1.59
N ALA A 358 -4.84 -2.51 2.06
CA ALA A 358 -4.76 -1.37 1.17
C ALA A 358 -3.46 -1.39 0.34
N MET A 359 -3.53 -0.90 -0.89
CA MET A 359 -2.35 -0.76 -1.76
C MET A 359 -2.19 0.65 -2.31
N ALA A 360 -3.30 1.36 -2.52
CA ALA A 360 -3.29 2.76 -2.94
C ALA A 360 -4.59 3.44 -2.55
N ILE A 361 -4.54 4.76 -2.45
CA ILE A 361 -5.72 5.61 -2.29
C ILE A 361 -5.80 6.54 -3.48
N CYS A 362 -6.97 6.60 -4.10
CA CYS A 362 -7.34 7.61 -5.07
C CYS A 362 -8.30 8.62 -4.42
N GLY A 363 -8.23 9.89 -4.80
CA GLY A 363 -9.25 10.88 -4.44
C GLY A 363 -10.00 11.38 -5.66
N LEU A 364 -11.23 11.83 -5.42
CA LEU A 364 -12.14 12.36 -6.43
C LEU A 364 -12.85 13.59 -5.86
N GLY A 365 -12.96 14.66 -6.65
CA GLY A 365 -13.67 15.86 -6.21
C GLY A 365 -13.56 17.02 -7.16
N TRP A 366 -13.89 18.20 -6.64
CA TRP A 366 -13.74 19.46 -7.38
C TRP A 366 -12.37 20.05 -7.11
N ARG A 367 -11.74 20.59 -8.16
CA ARG A 367 -10.54 21.41 -8.00
C ARG A 367 -10.97 22.76 -7.42
N SER A 368 -10.24 23.25 -6.43
CA SER A 368 -10.36 24.60 -5.92
C SER A 368 -10.00 25.62 -7.00
N ALA A 369 -10.60 26.81 -6.94
CA ALA A 369 -10.19 27.93 -7.76
C ALA A 369 -8.81 28.48 -7.34
N THR A 370 -8.43 28.26 -6.07
CA THR A 370 -7.14 28.68 -5.50
C THR A 370 -6.17 27.51 -5.48
N LEU A 371 -4.92 27.75 -5.89
CA LEU A 371 -3.85 26.75 -5.93
C LEU A 371 -2.82 27.03 -4.83
N ASP A 372 -3.08 26.54 -3.62
CA ASP A 372 -2.19 26.70 -2.47
C ASP A 372 -1.01 25.72 -2.50
N THR A 373 -1.18 24.57 -3.17
CA THR A 373 -0.16 23.54 -3.35
C THR A 373 0.16 23.37 -4.82
N ALA A 374 1.45 23.38 -5.18
CA ALA A 374 1.88 23.24 -6.57
C ALA A 374 1.38 21.93 -7.22
N GLU A 375 0.74 22.03 -8.38
CA GLU A 375 0.34 20.91 -9.24
C GLU A 375 1.28 20.80 -10.44
N PHE A 376 1.54 19.59 -10.91
CA PHE A 376 2.38 19.38 -12.10
C PHE A 376 1.52 19.51 -13.38
N ASP A 377 1.50 20.70 -13.95
CA ASP A 377 0.84 21.03 -15.24
C ASP A 377 1.76 21.90 -16.14
N PRO A 378 2.90 21.37 -16.61
CA PRO A 378 3.84 22.15 -17.42
C PRO A 378 3.28 22.59 -18.78
N ALA A 379 2.15 22.02 -19.21
CA ALA A 379 1.49 22.38 -20.46
C ALA A 379 0.37 23.42 -20.27
N GLY A 380 0.09 23.86 -19.03
CA GLY A 380 -0.94 24.85 -18.70
C GLY A 380 -2.33 24.46 -19.18
N ARG A 381 -2.65 23.16 -19.19
CA ARG A 381 -3.92 22.64 -19.75
C ARG A 381 -5.07 22.65 -18.75
N VAL A 382 -4.77 22.83 -17.47
CA VAL A 382 -5.73 22.74 -16.37
C VAL A 382 -5.78 24.06 -15.59
N THR A 383 -4.62 24.66 -15.34
CA THR A 383 -4.50 25.94 -14.63
C THR A 383 -4.19 27.03 -15.66
N ALA A 384 -5.23 27.62 -16.27
CA ALA A 384 -5.02 28.76 -17.14
C ALA A 384 -4.85 30.04 -16.28
N GLY A 385 -3.61 30.46 -16.05
CA GLY A 385 -3.30 31.75 -15.39
C GLY A 385 -1.88 31.85 -14.85
N ASP A 386 -1.08 32.71 -15.50
CA ASP A 386 0.16 33.40 -15.10
C ASP A 386 1.19 32.66 -14.22
N ASP A 387 2.17 32.02 -14.85
CA ASP A 387 3.57 32.43 -14.73
C ASP A 387 4.46 31.72 -15.78
N ARG A 388 5.21 32.55 -16.53
CA ARG A 388 6.35 32.16 -17.36
C ARG A 388 7.63 32.34 -16.56
#